data_AF-A0A257JJU6-F1
#
_entry.id   AF-A0A257JJU6-F1
#
_cell.length_a   1.000
_cell.length_b   1.000
_cell.length_c   1.000
_cell.angle_alpha   90.00
_cell.angle_beta   90.00
_cell.angle_gamma   90.00
#
_symmetry.space_group_name_H-M   'P 1'
#
loop_
_entity.id
_entity.type
_entity.pdbx_description
1 polymer ?
#
loop_
_entity_poly.entity_id
_entity_poly.type
_entity_poly.pdbx_seq_one_letter_code
_entity_poly.pdbx_strand_id
1 'polypeptide(L)' 'MADGHFSPATETVPPTHADRVYQALLADILENGQKREDRTGTGTLGVFGRQMRFDLADGFPLLTTKKLHTRSIIIELLW' A
#
# COMPACT_ATOMS: atom_id res chain seq x y z
N MET A 1 -28.49 30.35 15.65
CA MET A 1 -27.13 30.25 15.10
C MET A 1 -26.83 28.77 15.04
N ALA A 2 -26.91 28.17 13.84
CA ALA A 2 -26.71 26.74 13.65
C ALA A 2 -25.31 26.53 13.05
N ASP A 3 -24.46 25.83 13.77
CA ASP A 3 -23.11 25.50 13.34
C ASP A 3 -23.20 24.44 12.23
N GLY A 4 -22.82 24.85 11.02
CA GLY A 4 -22.74 23.97 9.86
C GLY A 4 -21.59 22.99 10.02
N HIS A 5 -21.87 21.80 10.51
CA HIS A 5 -20.96 20.66 10.40
C HIS A 5 -20.78 20.29 8.93
N PHE A 6 -19.67 20.75 8.34
CA PHE A 6 -19.16 20.20 7.09
C PHE A 6 -18.59 18.81 7.39
N SER A 7 -19.37 17.77 7.12
CA SER A 7 -18.86 16.41 7.00
C SER A 7 -18.56 16.17 5.52
N PRO A 8 -17.29 16.19 5.08
CA PRO A 8 -16.99 15.73 3.73
C PRO A 8 -17.21 14.22 3.74
N ALA A 9 -18.28 13.78 3.08
CA ALA A 9 -18.40 12.39 2.66
C ALA A 9 -17.11 12.06 1.90
N THR A 10 -16.24 11.24 2.51
CA THR A 10 -15.06 10.74 1.83
C THR A 10 -15.58 9.84 0.73
N GLU A 11 -15.63 10.36 -0.49
CA GLU A 11 -15.97 9.56 -1.66
C GLU A 11 -14.89 8.49 -1.79
N THR A 12 -15.22 7.27 -1.38
CA THR A 12 -14.29 6.15 -1.40
C THR A 12 -14.13 5.72 -2.84
N VAL A 13 -13.12 6.25 -3.52
CA VAL A 13 -12.69 5.75 -4.82
C VAL A 13 -12.35 4.26 -4.63
N PRO A 14 -12.95 3.35 -5.42
CA PRO A 14 -12.70 1.93 -5.25
C PRO A 14 -11.21 1.64 -5.45
N PRO A 15 -10.62 0.72 -4.66
CA PRO A 15 -9.21 0.39 -4.75
C PRO A 15 -8.87 -0.11 -6.15
N THR A 16 -7.72 0.29 -6.68
CA THR A 16 -7.24 -0.15 -7.99
C THR A 16 -6.89 -1.65 -7.99
N HIS A 17 -6.57 -2.22 -9.16
CA HIS A 17 -6.06 -3.60 -9.21
C HIS A 17 -4.78 -3.76 -8.38
N ALA A 18 -3.85 -2.81 -8.49
CA ALA A 18 -2.61 -2.83 -7.72
C ALA A 18 -2.85 -2.78 -6.20
N ASP A 19 -3.80 -1.95 -5.75
CA ASP A 19 -4.18 -1.86 -4.34
C ASP A 19 -4.72 -3.19 -3.82
N ARG A 20 -5.61 -3.86 -4.59
CA ARG A 20 -6.19 -5.14 -4.17
C ARG A 20 -5.13 -6.24 -4.05
N VAL A 21 -4.20 -6.32 -5.02
CA VAL A 21 -3.09 -7.30 -4.98
C VAL A 21 -2.19 -7.04 -3.78
N TYR A 22 -1.82 -5.79 -3.54
CA TYR A 22 -0.96 -5.43 -2.41
C TYR A 22 -1.66 -5.64 -1.05
N GLN A 23 -2.93 -5.27 -0.92
CA GLN A 23 -3.69 -5.48 0.33
C GLN A 23 -3.94 -6.95 0.63
N ALA A 24 -4.13 -7.79 -0.39
CA ALA A 24 -4.22 -9.23 -0.20
C ALA A 24 -2.92 -9.80 0.40
N LEU A 25 -1.76 -9.32 -0.06
CA LEU A 25 -0.47 -9.69 0.54
C LEU A 25 -0.34 -9.20 1.98
N LEU A 26 -0.76 -7.97 2.28
CA LEU A 26 -0.74 -7.47 3.66
C LEU A 26 -1.65 -8.28 4.59
N ALA A 27 -2.85 -8.64 4.14
CA ALA A 27 -3.76 -9.49 4.90
C ALA A 27 -3.13 -10.86 5.20
N ASP A 28 -2.51 -11.50 4.20
CA ASP A 28 -1.80 -12.78 4.39
C ASP A 28 -0.60 -12.64 5.34
N ILE A 29 0.15 -11.54 5.29
CA ILE A 29 1.23 -11.27 6.27
C ILE A 29 0.66 -11.16 7.69
N LEU A 30 -0.46 -10.47 7.87
CA LEU A 30 -1.07 -10.28 9.19
C LEU A 30 -1.65 -11.57 9.75
N GLU A 31 -2.23 -12.42 8.90
CA GLU A 31 -2.85 -13.68 9.31
C GLU A 31 -1.82 -14.81 9.47
N ASN A 32 -0.90 -14.96 8.52
CA ASN A 32 -0.01 -16.14 8.39
C ASN A 32 1.47 -15.81 8.60
N GLY A 33 1.81 -14.55 8.87
CA GLY A 33 3.20 -14.12 9.00
C GLY A 33 3.91 -14.67 10.24
N GLN A 34 5.21 -14.91 10.09
CA GLN A 34 6.10 -15.25 11.20
C GLN A 34 6.86 -14.02 11.67
N LYS A 35 6.97 -13.85 12.99
CA LYS A 35 7.77 -12.78 13.60
C LYS A 35 9.26 -13.13 13.51
N ARG A 36 10.09 -12.14 13.21
CA ARG A 36 11.55 -12.25 13.15
C ARG A 36 12.18 -11.02 13.76
N GLU A 37 13.28 -11.20 14.50
CA GLU A 37 14.09 -10.08 14.99
C GLU A 37 14.92 -9.48 13.85
N ASP A 38 15.22 -8.18 13.95
CA ASP A 38 16.04 -7.46 12.98
C ASP A 38 17.16 -6.66 13.66
N ARG A 39 18.07 -6.10 12.85
CA ARG A 39 19.23 -5.31 13.31
C ARG A 39 18.87 -4.08 14.14
N THR A 40 17.67 -3.54 13.97
CA THR A 40 17.21 -2.32 14.66
C THR A 40 16.51 -2.63 15.99
N GLY A 41 16.22 -3.91 16.27
CA GLY A 41 15.48 -4.34 17.45
C GLY A 41 13.97 -4.11 17.37
N THR A 42 13.43 -3.65 16.23
CA THR A 42 11.97 -3.45 16.04
C THR A 42 11.27 -4.78 15.78
N GLY A 43 11.90 -5.63 14.97
CA GLY A 43 11.33 -6.89 14.52
C GLY A 43 10.38 -6.69 13.35
N THR A 44 10.12 -7.79 12.63
CA THR A 44 9.30 -7.82 11.42
C THR A 44 8.32 -8.97 11.44
N LEU A 45 7.19 -8.81 10.75
CA LEU A 45 6.23 -9.88 10.45
C LEU A 45 6.29 -10.15 8.95
N GLY A 46 6.38 -11.41 8.54
CA GLY A 46 6.44 -11.73 7.12
C GLY A 46 6.15 -13.17 6.76
N VAL A 47 5.78 -13.38 5.49
CA VAL A 47 5.59 -14.68 4.84
C VAL A 47 6.67 -14.88 3.78
N PHE A 48 7.00 -16.12 3.45
CA PHE A 48 8.04 -16.45 2.47
C PHE A 48 7.45 -16.70 1.08
N GLY A 49 8.10 -16.18 0.03
CA GLY A 49 7.86 -16.58 -1.35
C GLY A 49 6.54 -16.15 -1.99
N ARG A 50 5.89 -15.07 -1.52
CA ARG A 50 4.69 -14.53 -2.18
C ARG A 50 5.03 -13.74 -3.43
N GLN A 51 4.19 -13.87 -4.45
CA GLN A 51 4.36 -13.19 -5.73
C GLN A 51 3.19 -12.23 -5.98
N MET A 52 3.52 -11.04 -6.48
CA MET A 52 2.55 -10.08 -7.01
C MET A 52 2.73 -9.97 -8.53
N ARG A 53 1.64 -9.72 -9.24
CA ARG A 53 1.62 -9.46 -10.70
C ARG A 53 0.77 -8.23 -10.95
N PHE A 54 1.21 -7.40 -11.89
CA PHE A 54 0.53 -6.17 -12.28
C PHE A 54 0.53 -6.10 -13.80
N ASP A 55 -0.63 -5.77 -14.38
CA ASP A 55 -0.72 -5.48 -15.81
C ASP A 55 -0.27 -4.03 -16.04
N LEU A 56 0.74 -3.84 -16.90
CA LEU A 56 1.27 -2.52 -17.23
C LEU A 56 0.51 -1.84 -18.36
N ALA A 57 -0.36 -2.57 -19.08
CA ALA A 57 -1.29 -1.97 -20.02
C ALA A 57 -2.32 -1.08 -19.31
N ASP A 58 -2.64 -1.39 -18.05
CA ASP A 58 -3.50 -0.59 -17.17
C ASP A 58 -2.79 0.64 -16.57
N GLY A 59 -1.51 0.83 -16.89
CA GLY A 59 -0.68 1.94 -16.43
C GLY A 59 0.35 1.54 -15.37
N PHE A 60 0.94 2.55 -14.73
CA PHE A 60 1.96 2.32 -13.70
C PHE A 60 1.29 1.87 -12.38
N PRO A 61 1.74 0.77 -11.74
CA PRO A 61 1.10 0.20 -10.54
C PRO A 61 1.39 1.02 -9.28
N LEU A 62 0.92 2.26 -9.24
CA LEU A 62 1.02 3.14 -8.09
C LEU A 62 -0.11 2.84 -7.11
N LEU A 63 0.24 2.58 -5.85
CA LEU A 63 -0.76 2.40 -4.79
C LEU A 63 -1.49 3.72 -4.52
N THR A 64 -2.80 3.63 -4.33
CA THR A 64 -3.68 4.80 -4.11
C THR A 64 -4.19 4.89 -2.68
N THR A 65 -4.25 3.76 -1.96
CA THR A 65 -4.77 3.74 -0.58
C THR A 65 -3.83 4.36 0.45
N LYS A 66 -2.59 4.67 0.05
CA LYS A 66 -1.64 5.47 0.83
C LYS A 66 -0.79 6.29 -0.12
N LYS A 67 -0.67 7.60 0.16
CA LYS A 67 0.13 8.53 -0.64
C LYS A 67 1.60 8.09 -0.68
N LEU A 68 2.12 7.92 -1.90
CA LEU A 68 3.52 7.59 -2.16
C LEU A 68 4.33 8.85 -2.46
N HIS A 69 5.63 8.81 -2.18
CA HIS A 69 6.55 9.92 -2.46
C HIS A 69 7.07 9.86 -3.91
N THR A 70 6.16 9.96 -4.88
CA THR A 70 6.41 9.68 -6.32
C THR A 70 7.57 10.48 -6.90
N ARG A 71 7.76 11.74 -6.47
CA ARG A 71 8.89 12.57 -6.94
C ARG A 71 10.24 11.92 -6.63
N SER A 72 10.43 11.40 -5.41
CA SER A 72 11.68 10.69 -5.06
C SER A 72 11.83 9.42 -5.85
N ILE A 73 10.77 8.63 -6.04
CA ILE A 73 10.82 7.38 -6.82
C ILE A 73 11.34 7.64 -8.23
N ILE A 74 10.81 8.66 -8.92
CA ILE A 74 11.23 8.99 -10.29
C ILE A 74 12.68 9.48 -10.33
N ILE A 75 13.09 10.34 -9.38
CA ILE A 75 14.46 10.88 -9.34
C ILE A 75 15.48 9.77 -9.05
N GLU A 76 15.19 8.90 -8.07
CA GLU A 76 16.04 7.75 -7.72
C GLU A 76 16.20 6.78 -8.90
N LEU A 77 15.18 6.65 -9.76
CA LEU A 77 15.24 5.79 -10.95
C LEU A 77 16.14 6.35 -12.07
N LEU A 78 16.28 7.67 -12.15
CA LEU A 78 17.01 8.37 -13.22
C LEU A 78 18.47 8.72 -12.85
N TRP A 79 18.86 8.48 -11.61
CA TRP A 79 20.23 8.70 -11.14
C TRP A 79 21.14 7.53 -11.54
#